data_AF-A0A851XUD9-F1
#
_entry.id   AF-A0A851XUD9-F1
#
_cell.length_a   1.000
_cell.length_b   1.000
_cell.length_c   1.000
_cell.angle_alpha   90.00
_cell.angle_beta   90.00
_cell.angle_gamma   90.00
#
_symmetry.space_group_name_H-M   'P 1'
#
loop_
_entity.id
_entity.type
_entity.pdbx_description
1 polymer ?
#
loop_
_entity_poly.entity_id
_entity_poly.type
_entity_poly.pdbx_seq_one_letter_code
_entity_poly.pdbx_strand_id
1 'polypeptide(L)'
;LENPLPAAVGVTYELCSGIVDKPDLSLEEIACEEVLEECGYHVAVTDLRKITSYRSGVGVTGSSQTLFYAEVTDQMRIGEGGGQAEEGELIEVVEIPLEDSMKFAYDETLQKTMGVIFSFTWFQDNIAPKLRKK
;
A
#
# COMPACT_ATOMS: atom_id res chain seq x y z
N LEU A 1 0.71 30.99 9.73
CA LEU A 1 2.16 30.85 9.45
C LEU A 1 2.49 31.81 8.32
N GLU A 2 3.42 32.74 8.52
CA GLU A 2 3.71 33.84 7.57
C GLU A 2 4.34 33.40 6.24
N ASN A 3 4.60 32.11 6.03
CA ASN A 3 4.85 31.48 4.72
C ASN A 3 4.63 29.97 4.87
N PRO A 4 3.46 29.42 4.52
CA PRO A 4 3.25 27.98 4.58
C PRO A 4 4.12 27.28 3.52
N LEU A 5 4.72 26.15 3.88
CA LEU A 5 5.41 25.29 2.91
C LEU A 5 4.39 24.74 1.90
N PRO A 6 4.79 24.46 0.65
CA PRO A 6 3.91 23.80 -0.32
C PRO A 6 3.49 22.42 0.18
N ALA A 7 2.22 22.02 0.01
CA ALA A 7 1.72 20.70 0.45
C ALA A 7 2.57 19.53 -0.09
N ALA A 8 3.10 19.67 -1.31
CA ALA A 8 3.96 18.69 -1.95
C ALA A 8 5.19 18.26 -1.12
N VAL A 9 5.68 19.09 -0.19
CA VAL A 9 6.84 18.71 0.66
C VAL A 9 6.49 17.69 1.74
N GLY A 10 5.19 17.51 2.02
CA GLY A 10 4.68 16.55 3.00
C GLY A 10 4.18 15.24 2.40
N VAL A 11 4.26 15.07 1.07
CA VAL A 11 3.78 13.87 0.38
C VAL A 11 4.73 12.71 0.65
N THR A 12 4.18 11.57 1.05
CA THR A 12 4.87 10.31 1.26
C THR A 12 4.31 9.25 0.32
N TYR A 13 5.16 8.31 -0.07
CA TYR A 13 4.75 7.10 -0.78
C TYR A 13 4.55 5.98 0.22
N GLU A 14 3.35 5.42 0.21
CA GLU A 14 2.90 4.44 1.20
C GLU A 14 2.28 3.24 0.50
N LEU A 15 2.05 2.17 1.24
CA LEU A 15 1.21 1.08 0.77
C LEU A 15 -0.23 1.43 1.13
N CYS A 16 -1.18 1.01 0.29
CA CYS A 16 -2.59 1.01 0.66
C CYS A 16 -2.78 0.33 2.02
N SER A 17 -3.46 1.00 2.95
CA SER A 17 -3.62 0.51 4.32
C SER A 17 -4.73 1.21 5.10
N GLY A 18 -5.59 0.40 5.71
CA GLY A 18 -6.63 0.87 6.64
C GLY A 18 -6.40 0.47 8.10
N ILE A 19 -7.16 1.11 8.98
CA ILE A 19 -7.23 0.75 10.40
C ILE A 19 -8.20 -0.43 10.56
N VAL A 20 -7.89 -1.31 11.52
CA VAL A 20 -8.82 -2.39 11.91
C VAL A 20 -9.81 -1.86 12.94
N ASP A 21 -10.90 -1.25 12.46
CA ASP A 21 -11.95 -0.62 13.28
C ASP A 21 -13.36 -1.20 13.09
N LYS A 22 -13.53 -2.08 12.09
CA LYS A 22 -14.77 -2.81 11.79
C LYS A 22 -14.73 -4.21 12.45
N PRO A 23 -15.35 -4.42 13.63
CA PRO A 23 -15.17 -5.64 14.42
C PRO A 23 -15.77 -6.90 13.79
N ASP A 24 -16.70 -6.73 12.85
CA ASP A 24 -17.39 -7.83 12.17
C ASP A 24 -16.66 -8.27 10.89
N LEU A 25 -15.57 -7.60 10.50
CA LEU A 25 -14.77 -7.92 9.33
C LEU A 25 -13.45 -8.59 9.70
N SER A 26 -13.04 -9.56 8.89
CA SER A 26 -11.69 -10.12 8.88
C SER A 26 -10.66 -9.10 8.38
N LEU A 27 -9.38 -9.37 8.65
CA LEU A 27 -8.28 -8.51 8.16
C LEU A 27 -8.24 -8.48 6.63
N GLU A 28 -8.58 -9.59 6.00
CA GLU A 28 -8.65 -9.74 4.56
C GLU A 28 -9.81 -8.93 3.97
N GLU A 29 -10.99 -8.94 4.60
CA GLU A 29 -12.14 -8.13 4.17
C GLU A 29 -11.83 -6.64 4.26
N ILE A 30 -11.22 -6.19 5.37
CA ILE A 30 -10.78 -4.81 5.51
C ILE A 30 -9.75 -4.46 4.43
N ALA A 31 -8.73 -5.29 4.21
CA ALA A 31 -7.74 -5.04 3.16
C ALA A 31 -8.37 -4.95 1.76
N CYS A 32 -9.40 -5.74 1.46
CA CYS A 32 -10.15 -5.66 0.20
C CYS A 32 -10.95 -4.35 0.08
N GLU A 33 -11.58 -3.87 1.16
CA GLU A 33 -12.29 -2.58 1.18
C GLU A 33 -11.32 -1.43 0.90
N GLU A 34 -10.17 -1.41 1.58
CA GLU A 34 -9.15 -0.37 1.40
C GLU A 34 -8.54 -0.36 -0.01
N VAL A 35 -8.27 -1.54 -0.58
CA VAL A 35 -7.74 -1.63 -1.96
C VAL A 35 -8.75 -1.09 -2.98
N LEU A 36 -10.04 -1.28 -2.75
CA LEU A 36 -11.07 -0.72 -3.61
C LEU A 36 -11.16 0.80 -3.44
N GLU A 37 -11.13 1.28 -2.20
CA GLU A 37 -11.28 2.69 -1.85
C GLU A 37 -10.07 3.54 -2.26
N GLU A 38 -8.87 3.13 -1.86
CA GLU A 38 -7.65 3.90 -2.07
C GLU A 38 -7.06 3.67 -3.46
N CYS A 39 -7.18 2.45 -4.00
CA CYS A 39 -6.54 2.07 -5.27
C CYS A 39 -7.52 1.80 -6.43
N GLY A 40 -8.82 1.69 -6.18
CA GLY A 40 -9.83 1.49 -7.23
C GLY A 40 -9.97 0.05 -7.74
N TYR A 41 -9.28 -0.92 -7.13
CA TYR A 41 -9.26 -2.32 -7.58
C TYR A 41 -10.18 -3.20 -6.72
N HIS A 42 -11.03 -4.00 -7.37
CA HIS A 42 -11.82 -5.02 -6.69
C HIS A 42 -11.04 -6.35 -6.60
N VAL A 43 -10.53 -6.66 -5.41
CA VAL A 43 -9.80 -7.90 -5.09
C VAL A 43 -10.67 -8.81 -4.24
N ALA A 44 -10.77 -10.11 -4.55
CA ALA A 44 -11.46 -11.06 -3.69
C ALA A 44 -10.56 -11.50 -2.53
N VAL A 45 -11.16 -11.76 -1.36
CA VAL A 45 -10.45 -12.26 -0.16
C VAL A 45 -9.60 -13.50 -0.47
N THR A 46 -10.06 -14.38 -1.35
CA THR A 46 -9.33 -15.60 -1.75
C THR A 46 -8.05 -15.34 -2.54
N ASP A 47 -7.92 -14.15 -3.12
CA ASP A 47 -6.76 -13.74 -3.91
C ASP A 47 -5.70 -13.01 -3.07
N LEU A 48 -6.05 -12.63 -1.82
CA LEU A 48 -5.08 -12.08 -0.88
C LEU A 48 -4.14 -13.17 -0.35
N ARG A 49 -2.84 -12.91 -0.49
CA ARG A 49 -1.78 -13.71 0.10
C ARG A 49 -1.15 -12.94 1.25
N LYS A 50 -1.35 -13.43 2.48
CA LYS A 50 -0.62 -12.90 3.63
C LYS A 50 0.89 -13.04 3.45
N ILE A 51 1.62 -11.93 3.59
CA ILE A 51 3.08 -11.89 3.60
C ILE A 51 3.59 -12.16 5.02
N THR A 52 3.22 -11.30 5.96
CA THR A 52 3.67 -11.37 7.36
C THR A 52 2.81 -10.47 8.26
N SER A 53 3.04 -10.53 9.57
CA SER A 53 2.55 -9.56 10.56
C SER A 53 3.71 -9.07 11.43
N TYR A 54 3.71 -7.79 11.80
CA TYR A 54 4.79 -7.16 12.54
C TYR A 54 4.30 -6.04 13.46
N ARG A 55 5.17 -5.55 14.33
CA ARG A 55 4.90 -4.40 15.20
C ARG A 55 5.51 -3.14 14.59
N SER A 56 4.69 -2.14 14.36
CA SER A 56 5.10 -0.81 13.89
C SER A 56 5.12 0.17 15.06
N GLY A 57 5.91 1.26 14.93
CA GLY A 57 5.98 2.32 15.93
C GLY A 57 6.35 1.83 17.33
N VAL A 58 7.23 0.82 17.47
CA VAL A 58 7.51 0.13 18.76
C VAL A 58 7.95 1.05 19.91
N GLY A 59 8.54 2.21 19.61
CA GLY A 59 8.93 3.20 20.63
C GLY A 59 7.80 4.14 21.06
N VAL A 60 6.62 4.08 20.43
CA VAL A 60 5.52 5.04 20.63
C VAL A 60 4.17 4.34 20.75
N THR A 61 3.76 3.57 19.75
CA THR A 61 2.41 2.98 19.64
C THR A 61 2.37 1.46 19.77
N GLY A 62 3.37 0.76 19.23
CA GLY A 62 3.40 -0.71 19.22
C GLY A 62 2.27 -1.36 18.40
N SER A 63 1.72 -0.64 17.42
CA SER A 63 0.61 -1.10 16.58
C SER A 63 0.95 -2.40 15.85
N SER A 64 0.00 -3.33 15.78
CA SER A 64 0.15 -4.55 14.97
C SER A 64 -0.27 -4.25 13.53
N GLN A 65 0.57 -4.62 12.56
CA GLN A 65 0.24 -4.53 11.14
C GLN A 65 0.32 -5.92 10.50
N THR A 66 -0.60 -6.20 9.58
CA THR A 66 -0.59 -7.42 8.76
C THR A 66 -0.52 -6.99 7.30
N LEU A 67 0.48 -7.52 6.59
CA LEU A 67 0.74 -7.17 5.20
C LEU A 67 0.28 -8.30 4.27
N PHE A 68 -0.46 -7.93 3.22
CA PHE A 68 -0.95 -8.82 2.19
C PHE A 68 -0.37 -8.46 0.82
N TYR A 69 -0.48 -9.39 -0.12
CA TYR A 69 -0.14 -9.27 -1.53
C TYR A 69 -1.33 -9.74 -2.36
N ALA A 70 -1.65 -9.04 -3.45
CA ALA A 70 -2.60 -9.47 -4.47
C ALA A 70 -2.03 -9.17 -5.86
N GLU A 71 -2.42 -10.00 -6.84
CA GLU A 71 -2.24 -9.70 -8.26
C GLU A 71 -3.51 -9.03 -8.79
N VAL A 72 -3.34 -7.96 -9.55
CA VAL A 72 -4.46 -7.22 -10.14
C VAL A 72 -4.30 -7.11 -11.65
N THR A 73 -5.41 -6.84 -12.32
CA THR A 73 -5.49 -6.56 -13.76
C THR A 73 -6.38 -5.35 -14.00
N ASP A 74 -6.27 -4.71 -15.15
CA ASP A 74 -7.12 -3.56 -15.51
C ASP A 74 -8.62 -3.90 -15.47
N GLN A 75 -9.00 -5.17 -15.67
CA GLN A 75 -10.40 -5.60 -15.58
C GLN A 75 -10.96 -5.56 -14.16
N MET A 76 -10.09 -5.54 -13.15
CA MET A 76 -10.45 -5.44 -11.74
C MET A 76 -10.57 -3.97 -11.29
N ARG A 77 -10.12 -3.00 -12.10
CA ARG A 77 -10.25 -1.58 -11.78
C ARG A 77 -11.69 -1.13 -12.02
N ILE A 78 -12.40 -0.86 -10.94
CA ILE A 78 -13.81 -0.43 -10.97
C ILE A 78 -14.01 0.99 -10.43
N GLY A 79 -12.93 1.64 -10.00
CA GLY A 79 -12.89 3.03 -9.57
C GLY A 79 -11.54 3.68 -9.84
N GLU A 80 -11.48 4.99 -9.62
CA GLU A 80 -10.23 5.76 -9.75
C GLU A 80 -9.31 5.61 -8.52
N GLY A 81 -9.84 5.10 -7.41
CA GLY A 81 -9.17 5.14 -6.10
C GLY A 81 -9.18 6.55 -5.50
N GLY A 82 -8.27 6.81 -4.56
CA GLY A 82 -8.02 8.12 -4.00
C GLY A 82 -8.53 8.37 -2.58
N GLY A 83 -9.13 7.36 -1.94
CA GLY A 83 -9.63 7.45 -0.57
C GLY A 83 -10.96 8.21 -0.46
N GLN A 84 -11.42 8.44 0.77
CA GLN A 84 -12.66 9.16 1.07
C GLN A 84 -12.39 10.59 1.54
N ALA A 85 -12.82 11.56 0.74
CA ALA A 85 -12.71 12.97 1.11
C ALA A 85 -13.46 13.33 2.41
N GLU A 86 -14.54 12.61 2.74
CA GLU A 86 -15.30 12.79 3.98
C GLU A 86 -14.50 12.35 5.23
N GLU A 87 -13.56 11.41 5.06
CA GLU A 87 -12.63 10.95 6.10
C GLU A 87 -11.35 11.80 6.16
N GLY A 88 -11.25 12.80 5.26
CA GLY A 88 -10.09 13.69 5.17
C GLY A 88 -8.95 13.12 4.34
N GLU A 89 -9.22 12.08 3.56
CA GLU A 89 -8.23 11.42 2.72
C GLU A 89 -8.09 12.13 1.37
N LEU A 90 -6.85 12.22 0.92
CA LEU A 90 -6.50 12.73 -0.41
C LEU A 90 -5.31 11.92 -0.90
N ILE A 91 -5.60 10.82 -1.57
CA ILE A 91 -4.60 9.83 -1.99
C ILE A 91 -4.47 9.88 -3.51
N GLU A 92 -3.24 9.71 -4.00
CA GLU A 92 -2.95 9.52 -5.42
C GLU A 92 -2.43 8.10 -5.63
N VAL A 93 -3.03 7.37 -6.57
CA VAL A 93 -2.57 6.02 -6.94
C VAL A 93 -1.31 6.13 -7.78
N VAL A 94 -0.23 5.51 -7.33
CA VAL A 94 1.06 5.52 -8.02
C VAL A 94 1.43 4.11 -8.48
N GLU A 95 1.64 3.95 -9.78
CA GLU A 95 2.10 2.70 -10.39
C GLU A 95 3.62 2.77 -10.65
N ILE A 96 4.37 1.83 -10.09
CA ILE A 96 5.83 1.78 -10.24
C ILE A 96 6.21 0.60 -11.16
N PRO A 97 6.91 0.85 -12.29
CA PRO A 97 7.42 -0.21 -13.14
C PRO A 97 8.31 -1.19 -12.36
N LEU A 98 8.16 -2.48 -12.64
CA LEU A 98 8.86 -3.53 -11.89
C LEU A 98 10.39 -3.37 -11.96
N GLU A 99 10.92 -2.97 -13.11
CA GLU A 99 12.33 -2.67 -13.34
C GLU A 99 12.85 -1.51 -12.48
N ASP A 100 12.01 -0.56 -12.12
CA ASP A 100 12.35 0.63 -11.35
C ASP A 100 12.10 0.47 -9.85
N SER A 101 11.35 -0.55 -9.42
CA SER A 101 10.94 -0.77 -8.03
C SER A 101 12.08 -0.64 -6.99
N MET A 102 13.24 -1.24 -7.24
CA MET A 102 14.37 -1.15 -6.30
C MET A 102 15.08 0.21 -6.40
N LYS A 103 15.16 0.82 -7.58
CA LYS A 103 15.68 2.18 -7.73
C LYS A 103 14.81 3.15 -6.92
N PHE A 104 13.49 3.03 -7.04
CA PHE A 104 12.53 3.79 -6.26
C PHE A 104 12.73 3.53 -4.76
N ALA A 105 12.82 2.27 -4.32
CA ALA A 105 12.97 1.90 -2.92
C ALA A 105 14.19 2.57 -2.26
N TYR A 106 15.31 2.67 -2.97
CA TYR A 106 16.57 3.26 -2.46
C TYR A 106 16.72 4.77 -2.70
N ASP A 107 15.83 5.43 -3.45
CA ASP A 107 15.90 6.87 -3.68
C ASP A 107 15.45 7.64 -2.43
N GLU A 108 16.39 8.27 -1.73
CA GLU A 108 16.13 9.02 -0.49
C GLU A 108 15.43 10.37 -0.74
N THR A 109 15.35 10.84 -1.99
CA THR A 109 14.60 12.05 -2.33
C THR A 109 13.10 11.81 -2.29
N LEU A 110 12.67 10.54 -2.38
CA LEU A 110 11.27 10.11 -2.29
C LEU A 110 10.99 9.62 -0.86
N GLN A 111 10.21 10.39 -0.10
CA GLN A 111 9.83 10.02 1.25
C GLN A 111 8.87 8.84 1.22
N LYS A 112 9.17 7.77 1.96
CA LYS A 112 8.41 6.53 1.91
C LYS A 112 8.49 5.75 3.20
N THR A 113 7.49 4.93 3.47
CA THR A 113 7.49 4.06 4.65
C THR A 113 8.40 2.84 4.45
N MET A 114 8.84 2.26 5.57
CA MET A 114 9.58 0.99 5.53
C MET A 114 8.74 -0.16 4.92
N GLY A 115 7.41 -0.07 4.98
CA GLY A 115 6.51 -1.03 4.35
C GLY A 115 6.71 -1.11 2.84
N VAL A 116 6.85 0.05 2.17
CA VAL A 116 7.12 0.13 0.72
C VAL A 116 8.45 -0.51 0.36
N ILE A 117 9.52 -0.20 1.11
CA ILE A 117 10.86 -0.77 0.85
C ILE A 117 10.85 -2.29 1.04
N PHE A 118 10.21 -2.77 2.11
CA PHE A 118 10.10 -4.19 2.40
C PHE A 118 9.25 -4.92 1.36
N SER A 119 8.13 -4.37 0.91
CA SER A 119 7.25 -5.01 -0.06
C SER A 119 7.94 -5.19 -1.41
N PHE A 120 8.70 -4.20 -1.89
CA PHE A 120 9.49 -4.34 -3.12
C PHE A 120 10.58 -5.40 -2.99
N THR A 121 11.31 -5.40 -1.87
CA THR A 121 12.33 -6.43 -1.60
C THR A 121 11.71 -7.82 -1.59
N TRP A 122 10.60 -8.00 -0.86
CA TRP A 122 9.88 -9.26 -0.80
C TRP A 122 9.36 -9.69 -2.17
N PHE A 123 8.80 -8.77 -2.96
CA PHE A 123 8.29 -9.06 -4.30
C PHE A 123 9.39 -9.54 -5.24
N GLN A 124 10.55 -8.86 -5.22
CA GLN A 124 11.70 -9.23 -6.05
C GLN A 124 12.26 -10.61 -5.69
N ASP A 125 12.19 -11.00 -4.42
CA ASP A 125 12.66 -12.31 -3.97
C ASP A 125 11.65 -13.44 -4.23
N ASN A 126 10.34 -13.15 -4.13
CA ASN A 126 9.31 -14.19 -4.05
C ASN A 126 8.40 -14.30 -5.27
N ILE A 127 8.24 -13.23 -6.05
CA ILE A 127 7.29 -13.15 -7.16
C ILE A 127 8.01 -12.90 -8.49
N ALA A 128 8.84 -11.85 -8.59
CA ALA A 128 9.51 -11.46 -9.83
C ALA A 128 10.26 -12.61 -10.54
N PRO A 129 10.96 -13.53 -9.84
CA PRO A 129 11.67 -14.64 -10.48
C PRO A 129 10.73 -15.67 -11.16
N LYS A 130 9.45 -15.69 -10.80
CA LYS A 130 8.42 -16.55 -11.40
C LYS A 130 7.80 -15.90 -12.63
N LEU A 131 7.70 -14.57 -12.65
CA LEU A 131 7.21 -13.81 -13.80
C LEU A 131 8.17 -13.87 -14.98
N ARG A 132 9.48 -13.79 -14.73
CA ARG A 132 10.54 -13.87 -15.76
C ARG A 132 10.71 -15.25 -16.40
N LYS A 133 10.04 -16.28 -15.87
CA LYS A 133 10.09 -17.66 -16.40
C LYS A 133 8.93 -17.98 -17.33
N LYS A 134 7.99 -17.06 -17.49
CA LYS A 134 6.96 -17.09 -18.54
C LYS A 134 7.45 -16.28 -19.73
#